data_AF-A0A966N1I8-F1
#
_entry.id   AF-A0A966N1I8-F1
#
_cell.length_a   1.000
_cell.length_b   1.000
_cell.length_c   1.000
_cell.angle_alpha   90.00
_cell.angle_beta   90.00
_cell.angle_gamma   90.00
#
_symmetry.space_group_name_H-M   'P 1'
#
loop_
_entity.id
_entity.type
_entity.pdbx_description
1 polymer ?
#
loop_
_entity_poly.entity_id
_entity_poly.type
_entity_poly.pdbx_seq_one_letter_code
_entity_poly.pdbx_strand_id
1 'polypeptide(L)'
;ANIFISELVASFGLVLIVIASWRKFKVRNRASLISLWIASAYFFTSSTSFANPAVSFGRMLTDSLAGLSPTSLGLFVPAQILGGLIAMGFANYLARSARE
;
A
#
# COMPACT_ATOMS: atom_id res chain seq x y z
N ALA A 1 -1.33 12.33 -14.34
CA ALA A 1 -0.81 11.16 -13.61
C ALA A 1 -1.97 10.39 -12.99
N ASN A 2 -1.98 9.06 -13.05
CA ASN A 2 -3.09 8.23 -12.52
C ASN A 2 -2.89 7.91 -11.04
N ILE A 3 -3.13 8.91 -10.18
CA ILE A 3 -2.92 8.83 -8.72
C ILE A 3 -3.71 7.67 -8.09
N PHE A 4 -4.96 7.51 -8.48
CA PHE A 4 -5.84 6.47 -7.97
C PHE A 4 -5.28 5.06 -8.24
N ILE A 5 -4.90 4.78 -9.49
CA ILE A 5 -4.34 3.47 -9.86
C ILE A 5 -3.00 3.26 -9.13
N SER A 6 -2.18 4.31 -9.01
CA SER A 6 -0.88 4.19 -8.36
C SER A 6 -0.98 3.83 -6.88
N GLU A 7 -1.90 4.45 -6.13
CA GLU A 7 -2.12 4.14 -4.71
C GLU A 7 -2.79 2.77 -4.53
N LEU A 8 -3.68 2.39 -5.46
CA LEU A 8 -4.30 1.06 -5.45
C LEU A 8 -3.24 -0.03 -5.58
N VAL A 9 -2.33 0.09 -6.55
CA VAL A 9 -1.22 -0.87 -6.76
C VAL A 9 -0.27 -0.88 -5.57
N ALA A 10 0.10 0.30 -5.05
CA ALA A 10 0.99 0.43 -3.90
C ALA A 10 0.42 -0.26 -2.65
N SER A 11 -0.84 0.02 -2.30
CA SER A 11 -1.52 -0.60 -1.16
C SER A 11 -1.79 -2.08 -1.36
N PHE A 12 -2.14 -2.51 -2.59
CA PHE A 12 -2.34 -3.91 -2.90
C PHE A 12 -1.08 -4.74 -2.61
N GLY A 13 0.06 -4.34 -3.19
CA GLY A 13 1.30 -5.09 -2.99
C GLY A 13 1.78 -5.06 -1.54
N LEU A 14 1.61 -3.91 -0.85
CA LEU A 14 2.00 -3.77 0.55
C LEU A 14 1.22 -4.76 1.44
N VAL A 15 -0.11 -4.75 1.35
CA VAL A 15 -0.97 -5.62 2.15
C VAL A 15 -0.74 -7.09 1.80
N LEU A 16 -0.55 -7.40 0.51
CA LEU A 16 -0.25 -8.75 0.08
C LEU A 16 1.06 -9.26 0.68
N ILE A 17 2.13 -8.44 0.69
CA ILE A 17 3.42 -8.79 1.32
C ILE A 17 3.26 -9.02 2.82
N VAL A 18 2.50 -8.16 3.50
CA VAL A 18 2.22 -8.32 4.95
C VAL A 18 1.56 -9.67 5.21
N ILE A 19 0.49 -10.00 4.49
CA ILE A 19 -0.27 -11.25 4.67
C ILE A 19 0.59 -12.47 4.31
N ALA A 20 1.20 -12.47 3.13
CA ALA A 20 1.99 -13.59 2.62
C ALA A 20 3.22 -13.88 3.50
N SER A 21 3.80 -12.85 4.10
CA SER A 21 5.00 -13.00 4.93
C SER A 21 4.71 -13.32 6.40
N TRP A 22 3.49 -13.06 6.89
CA TRP A 22 3.15 -13.06 8.32
C TRP A 22 3.55 -14.34 9.07
N ARG A 23 3.24 -15.51 8.48
CA ARG A 23 3.55 -16.83 9.07
C ARG A 23 4.85 -17.45 8.57
N LYS A 24 5.35 -17.02 7.41
CA LYS A 24 6.51 -17.66 6.74
C LYS A 24 7.86 -17.07 7.17
N PHE A 25 7.89 -15.81 7.58
CA PHE A 25 9.14 -15.10 7.85
C PHE A 25 9.21 -14.57 9.27
N LYS A 26 10.44 -14.48 9.82
CA LYS A 26 10.75 -13.81 11.08
C LYS A 26 10.47 -12.30 10.97
N VAL A 27 10.20 -11.66 12.11
CA VAL A 27 9.88 -10.21 12.21
C VAL A 27 10.84 -9.34 11.41
N ARG A 28 12.16 -9.56 11.56
CA ARG A 28 13.20 -8.80 10.84
C ARG A 28 13.01 -8.85 9.33
N ASN A 29 12.81 -10.04 8.77
CA ASN A 29 12.67 -10.22 7.33
C ASN A 29 11.36 -9.64 6.82
N ARG A 30 10.27 -9.71 7.61
CA ARG A 30 9.00 -9.06 7.26
C ARG A 30 9.16 -7.54 7.17
N ALA A 31 9.84 -6.93 8.14
CA ALA A 31 10.12 -5.49 8.12
C ALA A 31 10.94 -5.10 6.88
N SER A 32 11.95 -5.89 6.51
CA SER A 32 12.73 -5.66 5.28
C SER A 32 11.89 -5.77 4.01
N LEU A 33 10.99 -6.75 3.92
CA LEU A 33 10.11 -6.88 2.74
C LEU A 33 9.15 -5.70 2.61
N ILE A 34 8.56 -5.27 3.73
CA ILE A 34 7.66 -4.12 3.78
C ILE A 34 8.40 -2.84 3.36
N SER A 35 9.60 -2.59 3.90
CA SER A 35 10.36 -1.39 3.57
C SER A 35 10.86 -1.39 2.13
N LEU A 36 11.31 -2.53 1.60
CA LEU A 36 11.70 -2.68 0.20
C LEU A 36 10.53 -2.45 -0.76
N TRP A 37 9.32 -2.85 -0.38
CA TRP A 37 8.13 -2.57 -1.17
C TRP A 37 7.81 -1.08 -1.20
N ILE A 38 7.78 -0.40 -0.05
CA ILE A 38 7.53 1.04 0.00
C ILE A 38 8.61 1.81 -0.77
N ALA A 39 9.88 1.45 -0.58
CA ALA A 39 10.99 2.09 -1.28
C ALA A 39 10.90 1.90 -2.80
N SER A 40 10.58 0.70 -3.28
CA SER A 40 10.41 0.47 -4.72
C SER A 40 9.17 1.21 -5.26
N ALA A 41 8.04 1.13 -4.56
CA ALA A 41 6.80 1.82 -4.95
C ALA A 41 6.99 3.34 -5.03
N TYR A 42 7.81 3.93 -4.16
CA TYR A 42 8.18 5.35 -4.26
C TYR A 42 8.76 5.72 -5.64
N PHE A 43 9.59 4.85 -6.23
CA PHE A 43 10.24 5.11 -7.53
C PHE A 43 9.37 4.74 -8.74
N PHE A 44 8.56 3.69 -8.67
CA PHE A 44 7.79 3.23 -9.84
C PHE A 44 6.35 3.75 -9.87
N THR A 45 5.83 4.34 -8.79
CA THR A 45 4.48 4.91 -8.75
C THR A 45 4.48 6.41 -8.96
N SER A 46 3.47 6.92 -9.65
CA SER A 46 3.35 8.37 -9.90
C SER A 46 2.98 9.19 -8.67
N SER A 47 2.49 8.57 -7.59
CA SER A 47 2.09 9.24 -6.35
C SER A 47 3.19 9.29 -5.29
N THR A 48 4.36 8.67 -5.54
CA THR A 48 5.40 8.40 -4.54
C THR A 48 4.95 7.47 -3.39
N SER A 49 3.88 6.70 -3.61
CA SER A 49 3.36 5.63 -2.74
C SER A 49 3.14 6.02 -1.27
N PHE A 50 1.96 6.51 -0.92
CA PHE A 50 1.59 6.67 0.49
C PHE A 50 1.10 5.35 1.09
N ALA A 51 0.25 4.64 0.34
CA ALA A 51 -0.27 3.31 0.68
C ALA A 51 -0.89 3.19 2.09
N ASN A 52 -1.25 4.31 2.71
CA ASN A 52 -1.63 4.43 4.11
C ASN A 52 -2.53 5.66 4.32
N PRO A 53 -3.80 5.47 4.71
CA PRO A 53 -4.73 6.58 4.95
C PRO A 53 -4.25 7.54 6.03
N ALA A 54 -3.69 7.03 7.14
CA ALA A 54 -3.23 7.86 8.24
C ALA A 54 -2.07 8.78 7.83
N VAL A 55 -1.16 8.28 6.99
CA VAL A 55 -0.07 9.10 6.40
C VAL A 55 -0.66 10.17 5.48
N SER A 56 -1.66 9.83 4.67
CA SER A 56 -2.31 10.77 3.77
C SER A 56 -2.98 11.93 4.53
N PHE A 57 -3.68 11.62 5.63
CA PHE A 57 -4.22 12.63 6.54
C PHE A 57 -3.13 13.48 7.20
N GLY A 58 -2.04 12.86 7.68
CA GLY A 58 -0.94 13.60 8.33
C GLY A 58 -0.27 14.59 7.37
N ARG A 59 -0.04 14.20 6.11
CA ARG A 59 0.59 15.05 5.10
C ARG A 59 -0.30 16.18 4.61
N MET A 60 -1.62 16.07 4.79
CA MET A 60 -2.55 17.16 4.54
C MET A 60 -2.40 18.31 5.53
N LEU A 61 -1.89 18.03 6.74
CA LEU A 61 -1.76 19.02 7.81
C LEU A 61 -0.43 19.81 7.76
N THR A 62 0.42 19.55 6.76
CA THR A 62 1.76 20.15 6.66
C THR A 62 1.95 20.84 5.32
N ASP A 63 2.30 22.13 5.33
CA ASP A 63 2.75 22.86 4.14
C ASP A 63 4.24 22.61 3.91
N SER A 64 4.55 21.55 3.17
CA SER A 64 5.92 21.20 2.78
C SER A 64 5.96 20.64 1.36
N LEU A 65 7.15 20.44 0.78
CA LEU A 65 7.32 19.72 -0.50
C LEU A 65 6.72 18.31 -0.48
N ALA A 66 6.56 17.77 0.73
CA ALA A 66 5.94 16.51 1.02
C ALA A 66 4.40 16.62 1.22
N GLY A 67 3.84 17.82 1.35
CA GLY A 67 2.44 18.04 1.68
C GLY A 67 1.46 17.51 0.64
N LEU A 68 0.25 17.16 1.08
CA LEU A 68 -0.84 16.69 0.22
C LEU A 68 -2.00 17.68 0.25
N SER A 69 -2.51 18.09 -0.91
CA SER A 69 -3.73 18.92 -0.95
C SER A 69 -4.91 18.18 -0.31
N PRO A 70 -5.72 18.84 0.54
CA PRO A 70 -6.91 18.22 1.13
C PRO A 70 -7.85 17.57 0.13
N THR A 71 -7.99 18.18 -1.04
CA THR A 71 -8.84 17.68 -2.13
C THR A 71 -8.36 16.33 -2.68
N SER A 72 -7.07 16.01 -2.54
CA SER A 72 -6.48 14.76 -3.03
C SER A 72 -6.83 13.55 -2.15
N LEU A 73 -7.25 13.75 -0.89
CA LEU A 73 -7.68 12.64 -0.03
C LEU A 73 -8.78 11.78 -0.65
N GLY A 74 -9.68 12.42 -1.41
CA GLY A 74 -10.77 11.74 -2.11
C GLY A 74 -10.30 10.71 -3.15
N LEU A 75 -9.04 10.80 -3.61
CA LEU A 75 -8.45 9.81 -4.51
C LEU A 75 -7.56 8.80 -3.77
N PHE A 76 -6.75 9.26 -2.82
CA PHE A 76 -5.79 8.41 -2.10
C PHE A 76 -6.48 7.39 -1.19
N VAL A 77 -7.37 7.85 -0.30
CA VAL A 77 -7.94 6.96 0.73
C VAL A 77 -8.78 5.84 0.12
N PRO A 78 -9.69 6.10 -0.84
CA PRO A 78 -10.45 5.02 -1.46
C PRO A 78 -9.57 4.04 -2.23
N ALA A 79 -8.56 4.53 -2.97
CA ALA A 79 -7.61 3.68 -3.68
C ALA A 79 -6.84 2.75 -2.72
N GLN A 80 -6.38 3.27 -1.58
CA GLN A 80 -5.65 2.51 -0.57
C GLN A 80 -6.52 1.43 0.07
N ILE A 81 -7.76 1.77 0.43
CA ILE A 81 -8.74 0.81 0.99
C ILE A 81 -9.03 -0.29 -0.03
N LEU A 82 -9.37 0.08 -1.27
CA LEU A 82 -9.68 -0.88 -2.33
C LEU A 82 -8.49 -1.80 -2.62
N GLY A 83 -7.28 -1.24 -2.74
CA GLY A 83 -6.05 -2.02 -2.94
C GLY A 83 -5.84 -3.05 -1.81
N GLY A 84 -6.03 -2.65 -0.56
CA GLY A 84 -5.94 -3.54 0.60
C GLY A 84 -7.02 -4.64 0.61
N LEU A 85 -8.27 -4.30 0.31
CA LEU A 85 -9.37 -5.28 0.20
C LEU A 85 -9.12 -6.31 -0.90
N ILE A 86 -8.67 -5.86 -2.07
CA ILE A 86 -8.33 -6.74 -3.20
C ILE A 86 -7.17 -7.66 -2.83
N ALA A 87 -6.14 -7.14 -2.14
CA ALA A 87 -5.01 -7.95 -1.67
C ALA A 87 -5.44 -9.05 -0.68
N MET A 88 -6.34 -8.73 0.25
CA MET A 88 -6.91 -9.74 1.15
C MET A 88 -7.69 -10.83 0.40
N GLY A 89 -8.56 -10.44 -0.54
CA GLY A 89 -9.29 -11.37 -1.37
C GLY A 89 -8.36 -12.29 -2.17
N PHE A 90 -7.35 -11.70 -2.80
CA PHE A 90 -6.34 -12.42 -3.58
C PHE A 90 -5.50 -13.37 -2.72
N ALA A 91 -5.04 -12.93 -1.56
CA ALA A 91 -4.28 -13.78 -0.63
C ALA A 91 -5.12 -14.97 -0.15
N ASN A 92 -6.41 -14.76 0.14
CA ASN A 92 -7.33 -15.83 0.52
C ASN A 92 -7.56 -16.82 -0.62
N TYR A 93 -7.72 -16.33 -1.85
CA TYR A 93 -7.82 -17.18 -3.05
C TYR A 93 -6.59 -18.07 -3.21
N LEU A 94 -5.39 -17.49 -3.19
CA LEU A 94 -4.13 -18.24 -3.29
C LEU A 94 -3.98 -19.27 -2.16
N ALA A 95 -4.37 -18.91 -0.93
CA ALA A 95 -4.30 -19.81 0.21
C ALA A 95 -5.29 -20.98 0.12
N ARG A 96 -6.43 -20.83 -0.59
CA ARG A 96 -7.37 -21.91 -0.86
C ARG A 96 -6.84 -22.84 -1.93
N SER A 97 -6.40 -22.30 -3.06
CA SER A 97 -5.84 -23.10 -4.16
C SER A 97 -4.61 -23.90 -3.76
N ALA A 98 -3.83 -23.46 -2.78
CA ALA A 98 -2.67 -24.22 -2.27
C ALA A 98 -3.05 -25.39 -1.34
N ARG A 99 -4.32 -25.55 -0.98
CA ARG A 99 -4.83 -26.65 -0.14
C ARG A 99 -5.56 -27.74 -0.94
N GLU A 100 -5.94 -27.43 -2.18
CA GLU A 100 -6.53 -28.35 -3.16
C GLU A 100 -5.41 -29.15 -3.85
#